data_AF-A0A535KXH6-F1
#
_entry.id   AF-A0A535KXH6-F1
#
_cell.length_a   1.000
_cell.length_b   1.000
_cell.length_c   1.000
_cell.angle_alpha   90.00
_cell.angle_beta   90.00
_cell.angle_gamma   90.00
#
_symmetry.space_group_name_H-M   'P 1'
#
loop_
_entity.id
_entity.type
_entity.pdbx_description
1 polymer ?
#
loop_
_entity_poly.entity_id
_entity_poly.type
_entity_poly.pdbx_seq_one_letter_code
_entity_poly.pdbx_strand_id
1 'polypeptide(L)'
;MEIEAFATLVIPFIIVVYLAVLLFIRPPRVVLLASLLGGLTMGVLNALFDLLAYYAHWWHYTLNGLILHLPLPFYITPILTYGSIVYLLIWRFWHGRGHWVALLLLIFVPIFRATTDIVGSTVTYTG
;
A
#
# COMPACT_ATOMS: atom_id res chain seq x y z
N MET A 1 -3.94 17.40 0.07
CA MET A 1 -3.04 17.40 -1.10
C MET A 1 -3.87 17.03 -2.30
N GLU A 2 -3.85 17.85 -3.36
CA GLU A 2 -4.63 17.58 -4.57
C GLU A 2 -4.20 16.27 -5.24
N ILE A 3 -5.16 15.52 -5.81
CA ILE A 3 -4.92 14.22 -6.44
C ILE A 3 -3.89 14.33 -7.58
N GLU A 4 -3.93 15.41 -8.34
CA GLU A 4 -2.97 15.68 -9.41
C GLU A 4 -1.54 15.84 -8.87
N ALA A 5 -1.36 16.60 -7.79
CA ALA A 5 -0.05 16.76 -7.16
C ALA A 5 0.52 15.41 -6.68
N PHE A 6 -0.34 14.51 -6.19
CA PHE A 6 0.05 13.15 -5.84
C PHE A 6 0.52 12.36 -7.05
N ALA A 7 -0.26 12.41 -8.12
CA ALA A 7 0.05 11.71 -9.35
C ALA A 7 1.36 12.21 -9.98
N THR A 8 1.63 13.52 -9.92
CA THR A 8 2.82 14.11 -10.54
C THR A 8 4.07 13.97 -9.68
N LEU A 9 3.97 14.05 -8.36
CA LEU A 9 5.15 14.11 -7.48
C LEU A 9 5.43 12.79 -6.77
N VAL A 10 4.37 12.12 -6.28
CA VAL A 10 4.53 10.96 -5.39
C VAL A 10 4.59 9.66 -6.16
N ILE A 11 3.74 9.47 -7.18
CA ILE A 11 3.76 8.24 -7.99
C ILE A 11 5.13 8.02 -8.65
N PRO A 12 5.76 9.01 -9.32
CA PRO A 12 7.07 8.80 -9.94
C PRO A 12 8.14 8.45 -8.90
N PHE A 13 8.10 9.09 -7.73
CA PHE A 13 9.00 8.75 -6.63
C PHE A 13 8.82 7.29 -6.17
N ILE A 14 7.58 6.84 -5.95
CA ILE A 14 7.28 5.45 -5.59
C ILE A 14 7.80 4.50 -6.66
N ILE A 15 7.61 4.80 -7.94
CA ILE A 15 8.10 3.98 -9.05
C ILE A 15 9.62 3.88 -9.01
N VAL A 16 10.34 5.00 -8.86
CA VAL A 16 11.80 5.01 -8.79
C VAL A 16 12.30 4.17 -7.61
N VAL A 17 11.70 4.33 -6.43
CA VAL A 17 12.03 3.53 -5.24
C VAL A 17 11.75 2.04 -5.49
N TYR A 18 10.61 1.71 -6.09
CA TYR A 18 10.23 0.34 -6.42
C TYR A 18 11.25 -0.30 -7.37
N LEU A 19 11.62 0.40 -8.44
CA LEU A 19 12.63 -0.06 -9.39
C LEU A 19 14.01 -0.23 -8.74
N ALA A 20 14.39 0.68 -7.83
CA ALA A 20 15.61 0.53 -7.05
C ALA A 20 15.58 -0.75 -6.20
N VAL A 21 14.48 -1.03 -5.50
CA VAL A 21 14.31 -2.28 -4.75
C VAL A 21 14.45 -3.51 -5.65
N LEU A 22 13.85 -3.49 -6.85
CA LEU A 22 14.00 -4.59 -7.82
C LEU A 22 15.46 -4.79 -8.25
N LEU A 23 16.21 -3.71 -8.46
CA LEU A 23 17.62 -3.75 -8.83
C LEU A 23 18.48 -4.48 -7.77
N PHE A 24 18.16 -4.29 -6.49
CA PHE A 24 18.88 -4.89 -5.37
C PHE A 24 18.40 -6.31 -5.03
N ILE A 25 17.09 -6.57 -5.02
CA ILE A 25 16.53 -7.89 -4.67
C ILE A 25 16.71 -8.89 -5.81
N ARG A 26 16.57 -8.43 -7.06
CA ARG A 26 16.62 -9.24 -8.30
C ARG A 26 15.76 -10.51 -8.21
N PRO A 27 14.45 -10.38 -7.94
CA PRO A 27 13.59 -11.55 -7.78
C PRO A 27 13.43 -12.29 -9.13
N PRO A 28 13.26 -13.61 -9.13
CA PRO A 28 12.85 -14.34 -10.32
C PRO A 28 11.45 -13.87 -10.76
N ARG A 29 11.15 -13.98 -12.06
CA ARG A 29 9.90 -13.47 -12.66
C ARG A 29 8.63 -13.93 -11.93
N VAL A 30 8.58 -15.19 -11.50
CA VAL A 30 7.41 -15.76 -10.79
C VAL A 30 7.16 -15.02 -9.47
N VAL A 31 8.23 -14.70 -8.74
CA VAL A 31 8.15 -13.98 -7.46
C VAL A 31 7.78 -12.52 -7.68
N LEU A 32 8.30 -11.88 -8.73
CA LEU A 32 7.90 -10.52 -9.10
C LEU A 32 6.41 -10.45 -9.44
N LEU A 33 5.90 -11.39 -10.25
CA LEU A 33 4.48 -11.44 -10.59
C LEU A 33 3.62 -11.71 -9.36
N ALA A 34 4.05 -12.61 -8.47
CA ALA A 34 3.36 -12.88 -7.22
C ALA A 34 3.34 -11.64 -6.30
N SER A 35 4.44 -10.89 -6.22
CA SER A 35 4.50 -9.67 -5.42
C SER A 35 3.64 -8.55 -6.00
N LEU A 36 3.58 -8.40 -7.33
CA LEU A 36 2.70 -7.44 -7.99
C LEU A 36 1.23 -7.83 -7.83
N LEU A 37 0.90 -9.12 -7.90
CA LEU A 37 -0.46 -9.61 -7.66
C LEU A 37 -0.87 -9.42 -6.20
N GLY A 38 0.02 -9.70 -5.24
CA GLY A 38 -0.19 -9.41 -3.83
C GLY A 38 -0.38 -7.91 -3.57
N GLY A 39 0.45 -7.07 -4.23
CA GLY A 39 0.30 -5.63 -4.30
C GLY A 39 -1.08 -5.20 -4.78
N LEU A 40 -1.48 -5.67 -5.96
CA LEU A 40 -2.77 -5.34 -6.57
C LEU A 40 -3.93 -5.76 -5.66
N THR A 41 -3.86 -6.96 -5.10
CA THR A 41 -4.85 -7.48 -4.15
C THR A 41 -4.99 -6.55 -2.95
N MET A 42 -3.86 -6.11 -2.37
CA MET A 42 -3.87 -5.18 -1.24
C MET A 42 -4.48 -3.83 -1.62
N GLY A 43 -4.15 -3.30 -2.80
CA GLY A 43 -4.74 -2.06 -3.31
C GLY A 43 -6.26 -2.16 -3.49
N VAL A 44 -6.73 -3.27 -4.07
CA VAL A 44 -8.17 -3.54 -4.26
C VAL A 44 -8.88 -3.68 -2.91
N LEU A 45 -8.32 -4.43 -1.97
CA LEU A 45 -8.91 -4.57 -0.63
C LEU A 45 -9.01 -3.21 0.09
N ASN A 46 -7.98 -2.37 -0.03
CA ASN A 46 -7.97 -1.03 0.55
C ASN A 46 -9.05 -0.15 -0.09
N ALA A 47 -9.13 -0.11 -1.43
CA ALA A 47 -10.16 0.62 -2.16
C ALA A 47 -11.60 0.14 -1.83
N LEU A 48 -11.80 -1.17 -1.67
CA LEU A 48 -13.10 -1.72 -1.29
C LEU A 48 -13.47 -1.35 0.15
N PHE A 49 -12.51 -1.34 1.08
CA PHE A 49 -12.75 -0.90 2.44
C PHE A 49 -13.15 0.58 2.48
N ASP A 50 -12.46 1.44 1.73
CA ASP A 50 -12.80 2.85 1.62
C ASP A 50 -14.19 3.06 1.01
N LEU A 51 -14.55 2.27 0.00
CA LEU A 51 -15.87 2.33 -0.61
C LEU A 51 -16.97 1.89 0.37
N LEU A 52 -16.72 0.84 1.15
CA LEU A 52 -17.63 0.42 2.22
C LEU A 52 -17.76 1.50 3.29
N ALA A 53 -16.66 2.13 3.67
CA ALA A 53 -16.65 3.19 4.66
C ALA A 53 -17.39 4.46 4.19
N TYR A 54 -17.32 4.77 2.90
CA TYR A 54 -18.14 5.80 2.25
C TYR A 54 -19.63 5.48 2.37
N TYR A 55 -20.06 4.26 2.01
CA TYR A 55 -21.48 3.87 2.12
C TYR A 55 -21.96 3.70 3.56
N ALA A 56 -21.08 3.34 4.49
CA ALA A 56 -21.38 3.25 5.93
C ALA A 56 -21.34 4.60 6.64
N HIS A 57 -21.05 5.69 5.91
CA HIS A 57 -20.89 7.04 6.43
C HIS A 57 -19.84 7.17 7.54
N TRP A 58 -18.84 6.28 7.56
CA TRP A 58 -17.71 6.42 8.48
C TRP A 58 -16.86 7.61 8.05
N TRP A 59 -16.45 7.67 6.79
CA TRP A 59 -15.70 8.81 6.28
C TRP A 59 -15.82 8.91 4.75
N HIS A 60 -15.53 10.10 4.22
CA HIS A 60 -15.66 10.39 2.80
C HIS A 60 -14.50 11.27 2.35
N TYR A 61 -13.99 11.01 1.15
CA TYR A 61 -13.01 11.90 0.53
C TYR A 61 -13.70 13.14 -0.06
N THR A 62 -13.11 14.31 0.15
CA THR A 62 -13.60 15.60 -0.35
C THR A 62 -12.68 16.22 -1.42
N LEU A 63 -11.81 15.40 -2.01
CA LEU A 63 -10.82 15.82 -3.00
C LEU A 63 -11.47 16.02 -4.39
N ASN A 64 -10.90 16.91 -5.19
CA ASN A 64 -11.27 17.03 -6.60
C ASN A 64 -10.67 15.87 -7.42
N GLY A 65 -11.44 15.36 -8.39
CA GLY A 65 -10.97 14.30 -9.30
C GLY A 65 -11.16 12.88 -8.80
N LEU A 66 -12.05 12.65 -7.83
CA LEU A 66 -12.42 11.30 -7.39
C LEU A 66 -13.09 10.51 -8.52
N ILE A 67 -12.78 9.23 -8.60
CA ILE A 67 -13.41 8.28 -9.52
C ILE A 67 -14.07 7.21 -8.66
N LEU A 68 -15.38 6.97 -8.85
CA LEU A 68 -16.18 6.07 -8.00
C LEU A 68 -16.09 6.42 -6.50
N HIS A 69 -16.01 7.71 -6.16
CA HIS A 69 -15.81 8.21 -4.79
C HIS A 69 -14.44 7.91 -4.16
N LEU A 70 -13.51 7.35 -4.94
CA LEU A 70 -12.21 6.90 -4.46
C LEU A 70 -11.07 7.74 -5.08
N PRO A 71 -10.01 8.06 -4.31
CA PRO A 71 -8.81 8.72 -4.82
C PRO A 71 -7.88 7.66 -5.42
N LEU A 72 -8.23 7.15 -6.60
CA LEU A 72 -7.54 6.01 -7.23
C LEU A 72 -6.00 6.09 -7.22
N PRO A 73 -5.36 7.26 -7.48
CA PRO A 73 -3.91 7.39 -7.43
C PRO A 73 -3.28 7.01 -6.09
N PHE A 74 -4.00 7.18 -4.97
CA PHE A 74 -3.46 6.91 -3.63
C PHE A 74 -3.23 5.42 -3.38
N TYR A 75 -3.93 4.54 -4.09
CA TYR A 75 -3.76 3.09 -3.94
C TYR A 75 -2.45 2.57 -4.56
N ILE A 76 -1.72 3.38 -5.33
CA ILE A 76 -0.38 3.00 -5.80
C ILE A 76 0.58 2.73 -4.62
N THR A 77 0.46 3.49 -3.53
CA THR A 77 1.28 3.28 -2.33
C THR A 77 1.07 1.90 -1.71
N PRO A 78 -0.16 1.46 -1.35
CA PRO A 78 -0.37 0.11 -0.86
C PRO A 78 -0.04 -0.98 -1.89
N ILE A 79 -0.22 -0.74 -3.18
CA ILE A 79 0.13 -1.72 -4.22
C ILE A 79 1.65 -1.95 -4.26
N LEU A 80 2.43 -0.91 -4.53
CA LEU A 80 3.86 -1.08 -4.78
C LEU A 80 4.69 -1.18 -3.51
N THR A 81 4.27 -0.51 -2.43
CA THR A 81 5.04 -0.47 -1.19
C THR A 81 4.63 -1.60 -0.25
N TYR A 82 3.42 -1.50 0.32
CA TYR A 82 3.00 -2.41 1.40
C TYR A 82 2.67 -3.82 0.92
N GLY A 83 2.16 -3.97 -0.30
CA GLY A 83 1.83 -5.27 -0.86
C GLY A 83 2.97 -5.88 -1.68
N SER A 84 3.68 -5.09 -2.50
CA SER A 84 4.73 -5.64 -3.37
C SER A 84 6.14 -5.64 -2.75
N ILE A 85 6.69 -4.49 -2.32
CA ILE A 85 8.03 -4.44 -1.70
C ILE A 85 8.09 -5.31 -0.44
N VAL A 86 7.10 -5.20 0.45
CA VAL A 86 7.05 -6.02 1.67
C VAL A 86 7.00 -7.50 1.32
N TYR A 87 6.20 -7.92 0.33
CA TYR A 87 6.19 -9.31 -0.13
C TYR A 87 7.57 -9.75 -0.62
N LEU A 88 8.25 -8.93 -1.42
CA LEU A 88 9.60 -9.25 -1.91
C LEU A 88 10.60 -9.41 -0.77
N LEU A 89 10.51 -8.57 0.27
CA LEU A 89 11.34 -8.68 1.46
C LEU A 89 11.03 -9.94 2.26
N ILE A 90 9.75 -10.25 2.47
CA ILE A 90 9.31 -11.49 3.13
C ILE A 90 9.88 -12.69 2.38
N TRP A 91 9.69 -12.77 1.06
CA TRP A 91 10.25 -13.84 0.23
C TRP A 91 11.77 -13.93 0.37
N ARG A 92 12.47 -12.79 0.30
CA ARG A 92 13.93 -12.73 0.35
C ARG A 92 14.48 -13.27 1.67
N PHE A 93 13.81 -12.97 2.77
CA PHE A 93 14.25 -13.37 4.11
C PHE A 93 13.59 -14.66 4.62
N TRP A 94 12.65 -15.24 3.88
CA TRP A 94 11.88 -16.40 4.32
C TRP A 94 12.75 -17.62 4.63
N HIS A 95 13.73 -17.91 3.78
CA HIS A 95 14.60 -19.07 3.94
C HIS A 95 15.99 -18.62 4.42
N GLY A 96 16.22 -18.62 5.73
CA GLY A 96 17.55 -18.38 6.31
C GLY A 96 17.53 -17.71 7.68
N ARG A 97 18.69 -17.20 8.11
CA ARG A 97 18.85 -16.48 9.39
C ARG A 97 17.98 -15.23 9.53
N GLY A 98 17.53 -14.68 8.39
CA GLY A 98 16.61 -13.54 8.34
C GLY A 98 15.12 -13.88 8.53
N HIS A 99 14.76 -15.15 8.76
CA HIS A 99 13.35 -15.56 8.82
C HIS A 99 12.52 -14.76 9.83
N TRP A 100 13.12 -14.38 10.97
CA TRP A 100 12.43 -13.54 11.95
C TRP A 100 12.09 -12.14 11.42
N VAL A 101 12.91 -11.57 10.53
CA VAL A 101 12.59 -10.30 9.84
C VAL A 101 11.38 -10.48 8.92
N ALA A 102 11.27 -11.62 8.22
CA ALA A 102 10.10 -11.93 7.41
C ALA A 102 8.82 -12.06 8.26
N LEU A 103 8.90 -12.72 9.42
CA LEU A 103 7.78 -12.80 10.36
C LEU A 103 7.41 -11.44 10.93
N LEU A 104 8.41 -10.61 11.29
CA LEU A 104 8.18 -9.26 11.75
C LEU A 104 7.46 -8.45 10.67
N LEU A 105 7.91 -8.48 9.42
CA LEU A 105 7.25 -7.78 8.31
C LEU A 105 5.82 -8.27 8.09
N LEU A 106 5.61 -9.59 8.15
CA LEU A 106 4.30 -10.22 7.96
C LEU A 106 3.27 -9.77 9.01
N ILE A 107 3.70 -9.55 10.26
CA ILE A 107 2.82 -9.18 11.38
C ILE A 107 2.75 -7.65 11.55
N PHE A 108 3.91 -6.99 11.53
CA PHE A 108 4.02 -5.56 11.80
C PHE A 108 3.36 -4.72 10.72
N VAL A 109 3.50 -5.05 9.43
CA VAL A 109 2.94 -4.22 8.35
C VAL A 109 1.41 -4.15 8.42
N PRO A 110 0.66 -5.26 8.58
CA PRO A 110 -0.78 -5.19 8.81
C PRO A 110 -1.17 -4.40 10.05
N ILE A 111 -0.49 -4.60 11.19
CA ILE A 111 -0.78 -3.89 12.45
C ILE A 111 -0.54 -2.39 12.28
N PHE A 112 0.61 -2.02 11.73
CA PHE A 112 0.98 -0.63 11.46
C PHE A 112 -0.06 0.05 10.58
N ARG A 113 -0.47 -0.60 9.47
CA ARG A 113 -1.50 -0.09 8.57
C ARG A 113 -2.85 0.11 9.26
N ALA A 114 -3.34 -0.92 9.97
CA ALA A 114 -4.59 -0.82 10.72
C ALA A 114 -4.54 0.32 11.76
N THR A 115 -3.40 0.48 12.43
CA THR A 115 -3.19 1.56 13.40
C THR A 115 -3.19 2.92 12.72
N THR A 116 -2.51 3.10 11.59
CA THR A 116 -2.52 4.38 10.85
C THR A 116 -3.91 4.76 10.37
N ASP A 117 -4.74 3.78 9.99
CA ASP A 117 -6.09 4.03 9.52
C ASP A 117 -7.03 4.41 10.69
N ILE A 118 -6.89 3.76 11.85
CA ILE A 118 -7.62 4.12 13.09
C ILE A 118 -7.20 5.51 13.60
N VAL A 119 -5.90 5.79 13.65
CA VAL A 119 -5.40 7.10 14.10
C VAL A 119 -5.83 8.20 13.11
N GLY A 120 -5.73 7.94 11.80
CA GLY A 120 -6.19 8.88 10.77
C GLY A 120 -7.68 9.18 10.87
N SER A 121 -8.52 8.16 11.09
CA SER A 121 -9.96 8.38 11.28
C SER A 121 -10.28 9.16 12.56
N THR A 122 -9.67 8.83 13.71
CA THR A 122 -9.91 9.53 14.99
C THR A 122 -9.50 11.01 14.98
N VAL A 123 -8.42 11.36 14.29
CA VAL A 123 -8.00 12.76 14.09
C VAL A 123 -9.03 13.54 13.25
N THR A 124 -9.75 12.87 12.35
CA THR A 124 -10.78 13.49 11.51
C THR A 124 -12.08 13.77 12.28
N TYR A 125 -12.36 13.07 13.39
CA TYR A 125 -13.57 13.27 14.21
C TYR A 125 -13.39 14.27 15.36
N THR A 126 -12.15 14.61 15.73
CA THR A 126 -11.85 15.52 16.85
C THR A 126 -11.41 16.92 16.40
N GLY A 127 -11.44 17.18 15.09
CA GLY A 127 -11.14 18.49 14.47
C GLY A 127 -12.39 19.24 14.02
#